data_AF-A0A661RCI6-F1
#
_entry.id   AF-A0A661RCI6-F1
#
_cell.length_a   1.000
_cell.length_b   1.000
_cell.length_c   1.000
_cell.angle_alpha   90.00
_cell.angle_beta   90.00
_cell.angle_gamma   90.00
#
_symmetry.space_group_name_H-M   'P 1'
#
loop_
_entity.id
_entity.type
_entity.pdbx_description
1 polymer ?
#
loop_
_entity_poly.entity_id
_entity_poly.type
_entity_poly.pdbx_seq_one_letter_code
_entity_poly.pdbx_strand_id
1 'polypeptide(L)'
;MQVNKPIFAIQTDEGLKFISKDKKFFTTGAKDGMGDHIKAFVPAVRLENLGDKGFKKRHGLTYPYIAGAMANGITSAAMVKTMARNGMMGFFGAGGLCLQKIEENIIDLKASLKDKPFGFNLIHSLEDPDHEMATVDLYLKHKITRISAAAFMRMTPALVYYRIKGMYQDSQGRIVTPNHIIAKVSRIEIARQFFARPPEKLVNQLLEKGLITQEEADLSAYIPMARDLTAEADSGGHTDNRPALTLLPTMIALKNEFMETCHYKEPLCVGLAGGIATPESAAAAFGMGAAYILTGSINQSCVEADICKDVKKLLCRAAQADVAMAPAADMFEIGAKVQVLKRGTLFPM
;
A
#
# COMPACT_ATOMS: atom_id res chain seq x y z
N MET A 1 3.04 -22.28 17.89
CA MET A 1 2.07 -21.47 18.67
C MET A 1 0.81 -21.29 17.83
N GLN A 2 -0.36 -21.72 18.32
CA GLN A 2 -1.64 -21.60 17.58
C GLN A 2 -2.25 -20.21 17.81
N VAL A 3 -1.88 -19.22 16.99
CA VAL A 3 -2.39 -17.83 17.10
C VAL A 3 -3.86 -17.68 16.72
N ASN A 4 -4.46 -18.71 16.12
CA ASN A 4 -5.86 -18.75 15.70
C ASN A 4 -6.83 -19.22 16.80
N LYS A 5 -6.33 -19.53 18.01
CA LYS A 5 -7.15 -19.91 19.15
C LYS A 5 -6.82 -19.03 20.37
N PRO A 6 -7.80 -18.80 21.25
CA PRO A 6 -7.52 -18.15 22.52
C PRO A 6 -6.61 -19.02 23.39
N ILE A 7 -5.82 -18.35 24.24
CA ILE A 7 -4.97 -18.95 25.26
C ILE A 7 -5.34 -18.36 26.62
N PHE A 8 -5.46 -19.23 27.62
CA PHE A 8 -5.74 -18.85 29.00
C PHE A 8 -4.59 -19.31 29.88
N ALA A 9 -4.13 -18.43 30.77
CA ALA A 9 -3.21 -18.78 31.84
C ALA A 9 -4.03 -19.02 33.11
N ILE A 10 -3.97 -20.24 33.66
CA ILE A 10 -4.72 -20.68 34.83
C ILE A 10 -3.74 -20.94 35.95
N GLN A 11 -4.00 -20.35 37.12
CA GLN A 11 -3.33 -20.71 38.35
C GLN A 11 -3.89 -22.03 38.85
N THR A 12 -3.02 -23.01 39.04
CA THR A 12 -3.31 -24.29 39.69
C THR A 12 -2.43 -24.45 40.93
N ASP A 13 -2.67 -25.47 41.75
CA ASP A 13 -1.82 -25.80 42.91
C ASP A 13 -0.37 -26.14 42.50
N GLU A 14 -0.16 -26.62 41.28
CA GLU A 14 1.15 -26.94 40.69
C GLU A 14 1.83 -25.73 40.00
N GLY A 15 1.20 -24.56 40.03
CA GLY A 15 1.67 -23.34 39.35
C GLY A 15 0.81 -22.95 38.15
N LEU A 16 1.37 -22.11 37.27
CA LEU A 16 0.67 -21.54 36.12
C LEU A 16 0.62 -22.55 34.95
N LYS A 17 -0.58 -22.89 34.49
CA LYS A 17 -0.82 -23.74 33.30
C LYS A 17 -1.40 -22.92 32.16
N PHE A 18 -0.93 -23.15 30.94
CA PHE A 18 -1.46 -22.52 29.73
C PHE A 18 -2.34 -23.50 28.97
N ILE A 19 -3.59 -23.13 28.72
CA ILE A 19 -4.54 -23.96 27.98
C ILE A 19 -5.10 -23.22 26.78
N SER A 20 -5.37 -23.96 25.71
CA SER A 20 -6.19 -23.52 24.59
C SER A 20 -7.47 -24.35 24.59
N LYS A 21 -8.60 -23.73 24.90
CA LYS A 21 -9.92 -24.37 24.98
C LYS A 21 -10.97 -23.50 24.30
N ASP A 22 -12.01 -24.15 23.78
CA ASP A 22 -13.15 -23.47 23.14
C ASP A 22 -14.08 -22.80 24.16
N LYS A 23 -15.00 -21.94 23.68
CA LYS A 23 -16.00 -21.21 24.49
C LYS A 23 -16.71 -22.08 25.56
N LYS A 24 -16.90 -23.37 25.29
CA LYS A 24 -17.57 -24.31 26.22
C LYS A 24 -16.86 -24.44 27.58
N PHE A 25 -15.57 -24.15 27.64
CA PHE A 25 -14.78 -24.15 28.87
C PHE A 25 -15.26 -23.08 29.88
N PHE A 26 -15.81 -21.95 29.41
CA PHE A 26 -16.32 -20.87 30.27
C PHE A 26 -17.79 -21.00 30.63
N THR A 27 -18.52 -21.89 29.94
CA THR A 27 -19.97 -22.07 30.15
C THR A 27 -20.30 -23.17 31.16
N THR A 28 -19.35 -24.05 31.46
CA THR A 28 -19.45 -24.95 32.61
C THR A 28 -18.95 -24.18 33.82
N GLY A 29 -19.90 -23.58 34.57
CA GLY A 29 -19.59 -22.77 35.74
C GLY A 29 -18.55 -23.44 36.64
N ALA A 30 -17.58 -22.66 37.09
CA ALA A 30 -16.68 -23.07 38.15
C ALA A 30 -17.54 -23.58 39.30
N LYS A 31 -17.51 -24.88 39.56
CA LYS A 31 -18.08 -25.41 40.79
C LYS A 31 -17.28 -24.76 41.92
N ASP A 32 -17.98 -24.04 42.78
CA ASP A 32 -17.40 -23.40 43.96
C ASP A 32 -16.42 -24.37 44.66
N GLY A 33 -15.15 -23.97 44.78
CA GLY A 33 -14.21 -24.60 45.71
C GLY A 33 -13.01 -25.38 45.17
N MET A 34 -12.74 -25.47 43.85
CA MET A 34 -11.45 -25.98 43.34
C MET A 34 -10.77 -24.95 42.44
N GLY A 35 -9.60 -24.47 42.89
CA GLY A 35 -8.99 -23.18 42.58
C GLY A 35 -8.23 -23.06 41.26
N ASP A 36 -8.89 -23.33 40.13
CA ASP A 36 -8.37 -22.98 38.81
C ASP A 36 -8.76 -21.54 38.45
N HIS A 37 -7.98 -20.56 38.90
CA HIS A 37 -8.24 -19.14 38.64
C HIS A 37 -7.55 -18.67 37.35
N ILE A 38 -8.32 -18.11 36.39
CA ILE A 38 -7.73 -17.48 35.21
C ILE A 38 -6.97 -16.22 35.64
N LYS A 39 -5.67 -16.19 35.34
CA LYS A 39 -4.78 -15.06 35.63
C LYS A 39 -4.53 -14.18 34.42
N ALA A 40 -4.57 -14.76 33.21
CA ALA A 40 -4.41 -14.00 31.98
C ALA A 40 -5.17 -14.65 30.82
N PHE A 41 -5.47 -13.83 29.81
CA PHE A 41 -6.16 -14.23 28.60
C PHE A 41 -5.51 -13.54 27.40
N VAL A 42 -5.29 -14.32 26.33
CA VAL A 42 -4.90 -13.81 25.02
C VAL A 42 -5.96 -14.28 24.00
N PRO A 43 -6.64 -13.36 23.29
CA PRO A 43 -7.61 -13.74 22.28
C PRO A 43 -6.94 -14.39 21.07
N ALA A 44 -7.72 -15.02 20.19
CA ALA A 44 -7.23 -15.43 18.89
C ALA A 44 -6.84 -14.19 18.06
N VAL A 45 -5.56 -14.08 17.71
CA VAL A 45 -5.01 -13.00 16.88
C VAL A 45 -4.76 -13.53 15.49
N ARG A 46 -5.82 -13.56 14.68
CA ARG A 46 -5.73 -13.98 13.27
C ARG A 46 -5.10 -12.88 12.43
N LEU A 47 -4.26 -13.25 11.46
CA LEU A 47 -3.62 -12.29 10.54
C LEU A 47 -4.68 -11.51 9.72
N GLU A 48 -5.80 -12.15 9.39
CA GLU A 48 -6.94 -11.50 8.72
C GLU A 48 -7.59 -10.40 9.57
N ASN A 49 -7.30 -10.33 10.87
CA ASN A 49 -7.83 -9.31 11.78
C ASN A 49 -6.89 -8.10 11.95
N LEU A 50 -5.66 -8.17 11.42
CA LEU A 50 -4.74 -7.03 11.43
C LEU A 50 -5.22 -5.94 10.45
N GLY A 51 -4.77 -4.72 10.68
CA GLY A 51 -5.03 -3.55 9.84
C GLY A 51 -6.51 -3.18 9.72
N ASP A 52 -6.82 -2.37 8.71
CA ASP A 52 -8.15 -1.80 8.51
C ASP A 52 -9.07 -2.73 7.69
N LYS A 53 -10.28 -2.98 8.20
CA LYS A 53 -11.28 -3.83 7.54
C LYS A 53 -11.88 -3.17 6.30
N GLY A 54 -12.06 -1.86 6.31
CA GLY A 54 -12.51 -1.06 5.18
C GLY A 54 -11.52 -1.11 4.03
N PHE A 55 -10.22 -0.96 4.31
CA PHE A 55 -9.15 -1.13 3.32
C PHE A 55 -9.23 -2.50 2.63
N LYS A 56 -9.26 -3.59 3.41
CA LYS A 56 -9.37 -4.94 2.87
C LYS A 56 -10.62 -5.14 2.02
N LYS A 57 -11.77 -4.66 2.50
CA LYS A 57 -13.05 -4.76 1.75
C LYS A 57 -12.99 -3.98 0.42
N ARG A 58 -12.49 -2.74 0.44
CA ARG A 58 -12.36 -1.86 -0.74
C ARG A 58 -11.45 -2.48 -1.80
N HIS A 59 -10.39 -3.15 -1.37
CA HIS A 59 -9.40 -3.72 -2.27
C HIS A 59 -9.57 -5.23 -2.53
N GLY A 60 -10.57 -5.89 -1.94
CA GLY A 60 -10.81 -7.33 -2.12
C GLY A 60 -9.72 -8.21 -1.50
N LEU A 61 -9.11 -7.79 -0.41
CA LEU A 61 -7.96 -8.44 0.21
C LEU A 61 -8.34 -9.29 1.42
N THR A 62 -7.59 -10.36 1.64
CA THR A 62 -7.64 -11.15 2.87
C THR A 62 -6.69 -10.57 3.92
N TYR A 63 -5.49 -10.18 3.48
CA TYR A 63 -4.46 -9.59 4.32
C TYR A 63 -4.23 -8.13 3.94
N PRO A 64 -4.02 -7.22 4.91
CA PRO A 64 -3.73 -5.82 4.66
C PRO A 64 -2.25 -5.64 4.29
N TYR A 65 -1.83 -6.29 3.20
CA TYR A 65 -0.44 -6.44 2.81
C TYR A 65 -0.27 -6.17 1.31
N ILE A 66 0.71 -5.31 1.00
CA ILE A 66 1.04 -4.90 -0.36
C ILE A 66 2.50 -5.24 -0.66
N ALA A 67 2.76 -5.88 -1.79
CA ALA A 67 4.07 -5.82 -2.45
C ALA A 67 4.14 -4.52 -3.27
N GLY A 68 4.97 -3.59 -2.82
CA GLY A 68 5.18 -2.31 -3.47
C GLY A 68 5.86 -2.44 -4.82
N ALA A 69 5.61 -1.48 -5.70
CA ALA A 69 6.22 -1.44 -7.01
C ALA A 69 7.73 -1.17 -6.93
N MET A 70 8.50 -1.98 -7.65
CA MET A 70 9.92 -1.82 -7.91
C MET A 70 10.10 -1.65 -9.42
N ALA A 71 10.77 -0.57 -9.83
CA ALA A 71 10.86 -0.09 -11.22
C ALA A 71 11.38 -1.14 -12.21
N ASN A 72 11.24 -0.86 -13.50
CA ASN A 72 11.72 -1.67 -14.62
C ASN A 72 11.21 -3.13 -14.59
N GLY A 73 9.99 -3.34 -14.10
CA GLY A 73 9.38 -4.67 -14.01
C GLY A 73 9.93 -5.57 -12.90
N ILE A 74 10.81 -5.07 -12.01
CA ILE A 74 11.36 -5.86 -10.90
C ILE A 74 10.23 -6.45 -10.04
N THR A 75 9.20 -5.64 -9.74
CA THR A 75 7.90 -6.20 -9.31
C THR A 75 7.17 -6.74 -10.53
N SER A 76 7.48 -7.99 -10.82
CA SER A 76 7.09 -8.68 -12.04
C SER A 76 5.61 -9.10 -12.04
N ALA A 77 5.11 -9.48 -13.22
CA ALA A 77 3.80 -10.11 -13.32
C ALA A 77 3.71 -11.40 -12.47
N ALA A 78 4.80 -12.18 -12.36
CA ALA A 78 4.83 -13.38 -11.53
C ALA A 78 4.65 -13.04 -10.04
N MET A 79 5.28 -11.97 -9.56
CA MET A 79 5.14 -11.51 -8.18
C MET A 79 3.71 -11.04 -7.91
N VAL A 80 3.17 -10.19 -8.79
CA VAL A 80 1.80 -9.68 -8.68
C VAL A 80 0.78 -10.84 -8.66
N LYS A 81 0.96 -11.84 -9.54
CA LYS A 81 0.11 -13.04 -9.56
C LYS A 81 0.17 -13.81 -8.25
N THR A 82 1.37 -13.97 -7.69
CA THR A 82 1.60 -14.70 -6.44
C THR A 82 0.94 -14.00 -5.27
N MET A 83 1.08 -12.67 -5.17
CA MET A 83 0.42 -11.87 -4.13
C MET A 83 -1.11 -11.96 -4.22
N ALA A 84 -1.66 -11.73 -5.41
CA ALA A 84 -3.11 -11.74 -5.64
C ALA A 84 -3.74 -13.11 -5.34
N ARG A 85 -3.05 -14.21 -5.69
CA ARG A 85 -3.52 -15.58 -5.40
C ARG A 85 -3.57 -15.90 -3.91
N ASN A 86 -2.71 -15.26 -3.11
CA ASN A 86 -2.61 -15.45 -1.66
C ASN A 86 -3.36 -14.36 -0.85
N GLY A 87 -4.31 -13.65 -1.49
CA GLY A 87 -5.18 -12.70 -0.79
C GLY A 87 -4.48 -11.39 -0.39
N MET A 88 -3.39 -11.04 -1.05
CA MET A 88 -2.61 -9.82 -0.88
C MET A 88 -2.62 -9.00 -2.19
N MET A 89 -2.10 -7.77 -2.17
CA MET A 89 -1.98 -6.94 -3.37
C MET A 89 -0.54 -6.85 -3.85
N GLY A 90 -0.32 -6.84 -5.16
CA GLY A 90 0.94 -6.44 -5.77
C GLY A 90 0.71 -5.30 -6.76
N PHE A 91 1.64 -4.33 -6.78
CA PHE A 91 1.67 -3.27 -7.78
C PHE A 91 2.78 -3.54 -8.79
N PHE A 92 2.40 -3.79 -10.05
CA PHE A 92 3.38 -4.03 -11.12
C PHE A 92 4.32 -2.83 -11.29
N GLY A 93 5.62 -3.13 -11.45
CA GLY A 93 6.71 -2.17 -11.55
C GLY A 93 6.80 -1.43 -12.88
N ALA A 94 5.80 -0.63 -13.23
CA ALA A 94 5.69 0.02 -14.54
C ALA A 94 6.70 1.16 -14.79
N GLY A 95 7.29 1.75 -13.73
CA GLY A 95 8.20 2.88 -13.89
C GLY A 95 9.44 2.50 -14.70
N GLY A 96 9.78 3.29 -15.73
CA GLY A 96 10.89 3.03 -16.64
C GLY A 96 10.59 2.08 -17.82
N LEU A 97 9.39 1.49 -17.89
CA LEU A 97 8.97 0.66 -19.02
C LEU A 97 8.25 1.49 -20.08
N CYS A 98 8.39 1.11 -21.35
CA CYS A 98 7.61 1.69 -22.43
C CYS A 98 6.14 1.24 -22.39
N LEU A 99 5.24 2.02 -23.01
CA LEU A 99 3.80 1.75 -23.04
C LEU A 99 3.45 0.36 -23.58
N GLN A 100 4.17 -0.10 -24.62
CA GLN A 100 3.98 -1.46 -25.16
C GLN A 100 4.23 -2.52 -24.08
N LYS A 101 5.32 -2.38 -23.31
CA LYS A 101 5.66 -3.37 -22.29
C LYS A 101 4.68 -3.34 -21.11
N ILE A 102 4.15 -2.15 -20.80
CA ILE A 102 3.08 -1.99 -19.82
C ILE A 102 1.81 -2.70 -20.32
N GLU A 103 1.40 -2.50 -21.58
CA GLU A 103 0.21 -3.13 -22.18
C GLU A 103 0.32 -4.66 -22.20
N GLU A 104 1.48 -5.22 -22.57
CA GLU A 104 1.74 -6.66 -22.51
C GLU A 104 1.48 -7.24 -21.10
N ASN A 105 1.98 -6.57 -20.06
CA ASN A 105 1.80 -7.01 -18.67
C ASN A 105 0.37 -6.82 -18.19
N ILE A 106 -0.33 -5.78 -18.65
CA ILE A 106 -1.77 -5.60 -18.38
C ILE A 106 -2.57 -6.79 -18.91
N ILE A 107 -2.33 -7.18 -20.17
CA ILE A 107 -3.04 -8.28 -20.82
C ILE A 107 -2.77 -9.59 -20.07
N ASP A 108 -1.50 -9.89 -19.78
CA ASP A 108 -1.12 -11.11 -19.05
C ASP A 108 -1.73 -11.19 -17.64
N LEU A 109 -1.66 -10.10 -16.87
CA LEU A 109 -2.21 -10.05 -15.52
C LEU A 109 -3.73 -10.19 -15.51
N LYS A 110 -4.44 -9.50 -16.41
CA LYS A 110 -5.90 -9.62 -16.52
C LYS A 110 -6.32 -11.04 -16.89
N ALA A 111 -5.66 -11.66 -17.87
CA ALA A 111 -5.95 -13.03 -18.27
C ALA A 111 -5.71 -14.03 -17.13
N SER A 112 -4.62 -13.84 -16.38
CA SER A 112 -4.19 -14.75 -15.32
C SER A 112 -4.99 -14.62 -14.02
N LEU A 113 -5.44 -13.41 -13.67
CA LEU A 113 -6.02 -13.12 -12.35
C LEU A 113 -7.54 -12.99 -12.34
N LYS A 114 -8.17 -12.74 -13.50
CA LYS A 114 -9.62 -12.54 -13.61
C LYS A 114 -10.08 -11.48 -12.59
N ASP A 115 -10.84 -11.89 -11.58
CA ASP A 115 -11.43 -11.01 -10.57
C ASP A 115 -10.49 -10.72 -9.38
N LYS A 116 -9.33 -11.38 -9.29
CA LYS A 116 -8.40 -11.15 -8.18
C LYS A 116 -7.78 -9.75 -8.29
N PRO A 117 -7.65 -9.01 -7.18
CA PRO A 117 -7.18 -7.64 -7.21
C PRO A 117 -5.68 -7.57 -7.49
N PHE A 118 -5.29 -6.65 -8.37
CA PHE A 118 -3.91 -6.23 -8.60
C PHE A 118 -3.91 -4.75 -8.97
N GLY A 119 -2.73 -4.13 -9.00
CA GLY A 119 -2.58 -2.76 -9.45
C GLY A 119 -1.29 -2.53 -10.22
N PHE A 120 -1.14 -1.30 -10.71
CA PHE A 120 0.03 -0.85 -11.46
C PHE A 120 0.65 0.38 -10.80
N ASN A 121 1.96 0.54 -10.92
CA ASN A 121 2.61 1.79 -10.55
C ASN A 121 2.26 2.88 -11.56
N LEU A 122 1.96 4.09 -11.08
CA LEU A 122 2.03 5.32 -11.85
C LEU A 122 3.10 6.18 -11.20
N ILE A 123 4.22 6.35 -11.87
CA ILE A 123 5.32 7.19 -11.39
C ILE A 123 5.19 8.56 -12.01
N HIS A 124 5.34 9.60 -11.20
CA HIS A 124 5.40 10.96 -11.71
C HIS A 124 6.72 11.19 -12.46
N SER A 125 6.63 11.75 -13.66
CA SER A 125 7.79 12.25 -14.41
C SER A 125 7.62 13.75 -14.63
N LEU A 126 8.56 14.56 -14.11
CA LEU A 126 8.52 16.01 -14.28
C LEU A 126 8.78 16.44 -15.72
N GLU A 127 9.65 15.69 -16.40
CA GLU A 127 10.14 16.01 -17.75
C GLU A 127 9.20 15.47 -18.84
N ASP A 128 8.35 14.49 -18.51
CA ASP A 128 7.51 13.79 -19.48
C ASP A 128 6.04 13.66 -19.01
N PRO A 129 5.29 14.77 -18.96
CA PRO A 129 3.87 14.76 -18.60
C PRO A 129 3.00 14.04 -19.65
N ASP A 130 3.44 14.00 -20.91
CA ASP A 130 2.72 13.34 -21.99
C ASP A 130 2.77 11.81 -21.83
N HIS A 131 3.93 11.26 -21.42
CA HIS A 131 4.03 9.84 -21.07
C HIS A 131 3.16 9.48 -19.86
N GLU A 132 3.09 10.35 -18.84
CA GLU A 132 2.20 10.13 -17.70
C GLU A 132 0.73 10.07 -18.14
N MET A 133 0.30 10.99 -19.00
CA MET A 133 -1.06 10.99 -19.57
C MET A 133 -1.31 9.74 -20.42
N ALA A 134 -0.39 9.38 -21.33
CA ALA A 134 -0.54 8.21 -22.18
C ALA A 134 -0.59 6.90 -21.38
N THR A 135 0.13 6.82 -20.26
CA THR A 135 0.06 5.69 -19.32
C THR A 135 -1.32 5.62 -18.66
N VAL A 136 -1.88 6.75 -18.25
CA VAL A 136 -3.24 6.82 -17.69
C VAL A 136 -4.29 6.43 -18.74
N ASP A 137 -4.17 6.91 -19.97
CA ASP A 137 -5.05 6.50 -21.08
C ASP A 137 -5.02 4.99 -21.29
N LEU A 138 -3.83 4.39 -21.26
CA LEU A 138 -3.66 2.94 -21.36
C LEU A 138 -4.34 2.21 -20.18
N TYR A 139 -4.17 2.69 -18.95
CA TYR A 139 -4.83 2.13 -17.77
C TYR A 139 -6.35 2.21 -17.87
N LEU A 140 -6.90 3.35 -18.29
CA LEU A 140 -8.34 3.55 -18.46
C LEU A 140 -8.91 2.68 -19.59
N LYS A 141 -8.23 2.62 -20.75
CA LYS A 141 -8.57 1.74 -21.88
C LYS A 141 -8.72 0.29 -21.43
N HIS A 142 -7.80 -0.18 -20.59
CA HIS A 142 -7.81 -1.54 -20.07
C HIS A 142 -8.56 -1.74 -18.76
N LYS A 143 -9.23 -0.70 -18.23
CA LYS A 143 -9.95 -0.75 -16.95
C LYS A 143 -9.06 -1.23 -15.80
N ILE A 144 -7.81 -0.76 -15.74
CA ILE A 144 -6.98 -0.89 -14.56
C ILE A 144 -7.57 0.04 -13.50
N THR A 145 -8.07 -0.54 -12.41
CA THR A 145 -8.86 0.18 -11.39
C THR A 145 -8.05 0.53 -10.15
N ARG A 146 -6.78 0.13 -10.07
CA ARG A 146 -5.92 0.38 -8.91
C ARG A 146 -4.53 0.79 -9.36
N ILE A 147 -4.10 1.97 -8.91
CA ILE A 147 -2.72 2.43 -9.08
C ILE A 147 -2.06 2.73 -7.75
N SER A 148 -0.74 2.53 -7.70
CA SER A 148 0.12 3.15 -6.70
C SER A 148 0.71 4.40 -7.32
N ALA A 149 0.34 5.57 -6.81
CA ALA A 149 0.86 6.85 -7.28
C ALA A 149 2.12 7.21 -6.47
N ALA A 150 3.28 7.23 -7.12
CA ALA A 150 4.58 7.44 -6.49
C ALA A 150 5.33 8.62 -7.12
N ALA A 151 6.23 9.24 -6.34
CA ALA A 151 7.06 10.38 -6.74
C ALA A 151 6.31 11.69 -7.10
N PHE A 152 5.00 11.77 -6.87
CA PHE A 152 4.22 12.99 -7.12
C PHE A 152 4.61 14.13 -6.16
N MET A 153 4.92 15.30 -6.73
CA MET A 153 5.15 16.54 -5.97
C MET A 153 3.94 17.48 -5.99
N ARG A 154 2.99 17.23 -6.89
CA ARG A 154 1.72 17.96 -7.02
C ARG A 154 0.69 17.09 -7.74
N MET A 155 -0.58 17.45 -7.65
CA MET A 155 -1.60 16.83 -8.50
C MET A 155 -1.39 17.22 -9.97
N THR A 156 -1.50 16.24 -10.86
CA THR A 156 -1.33 16.41 -12.31
C THR A 156 -2.65 16.21 -13.04
N PRO A 157 -2.82 16.73 -14.27
CA PRO A 157 -3.98 16.43 -15.09
C PRO A 157 -4.21 14.93 -15.27
N ALA A 158 -3.16 14.14 -15.51
CA ALA A 158 -3.27 12.69 -15.71
C ALA A 158 -3.78 11.97 -14.45
N LEU A 159 -3.25 12.31 -13.29
CA LEU A 159 -3.67 11.71 -12.03
C LEU A 159 -5.12 12.06 -11.67
N VAL A 160 -5.52 13.32 -11.87
CA VAL A 160 -6.90 13.77 -11.67
C VAL A 160 -7.84 13.07 -12.65
N TYR A 161 -7.45 12.97 -13.93
CA TYR A 161 -8.21 12.28 -14.96
C TYR A 161 -8.45 10.81 -14.60
N TYR A 162 -7.39 10.08 -14.23
CA TYR A 162 -7.53 8.70 -13.76
C TYR A 162 -8.51 8.59 -12.59
N ARG A 163 -8.42 9.50 -11.61
CA ARG A 163 -9.27 9.45 -10.40
C ARG A 163 -10.76 9.60 -10.71
N ILE A 164 -11.11 10.54 -11.59
CA ILE A 164 -12.50 10.97 -11.79
C ILE A 164 -13.19 10.26 -12.96
N LYS A 165 -12.43 9.68 -13.89
CA LYS A 165 -13.01 9.05 -15.07
C LYS A 165 -13.85 7.83 -14.70
N GLY A 166 -15.07 7.75 -15.24
CA GLY A 166 -16.02 6.67 -15.01
C GLY A 166 -16.76 6.73 -13.68
N MET A 167 -16.64 7.83 -12.92
CA MET A 167 -17.47 8.03 -11.73
C MET A 167 -18.94 8.21 -12.10
N TYR A 168 -19.81 7.72 -11.24
CA TYR A 168 -21.25 7.86 -11.40
C TYR A 168 -21.94 7.77 -10.03
N GLN A 169 -23.19 8.21 -9.97
CA GLN A 169 -24.05 7.99 -8.80
C GLN A 169 -24.93 6.76 -9.00
N ASP A 170 -24.90 5.82 -8.06
CA ASP A 170 -25.76 4.62 -8.14
C ASP A 170 -27.23 4.92 -7.80
N SER A 171 -28.11 3.93 -8.01
CA SER A 171 -29.55 4.03 -7.70
C SER A 171 -29.90 4.38 -6.26
N GLN A 172 -28.94 4.26 -5.32
CA GLN A 172 -29.11 4.60 -3.91
C GLN A 172 -28.51 5.97 -3.56
N GLY A 173 -28.05 6.72 -4.55
CA GLY A 173 -27.43 8.02 -4.36
C GLY A 173 -25.99 7.96 -3.86
N ARG A 174 -25.30 6.81 -3.99
CA ARG A 174 -23.90 6.67 -3.57
C ARG A 174 -22.98 6.97 -4.73
N ILE A 175 -21.94 7.76 -4.48
CA ILE A 175 -20.91 8.07 -5.46
C ILE A 175 -19.99 6.86 -5.61
N VAL A 176 -19.96 6.26 -6.80
CA VAL A 176 -19.09 5.14 -7.14
C VAL A 176 -17.83 5.67 -7.81
N THR A 177 -16.67 5.33 -7.24
CA THR A 177 -15.36 5.69 -7.80
C THR A 177 -14.66 4.42 -8.27
N PRO A 178 -14.72 4.06 -9.57
CA PRO A 178 -14.15 2.79 -10.05
C PRO A 178 -12.62 2.77 -9.96
N ASN A 179 -11.98 3.93 -10.04
CA ASN A 179 -10.53 4.07 -10.08
C ASN A 179 -10.00 4.48 -8.70
N HIS A 180 -9.22 3.59 -8.10
CA HIS A 180 -8.60 3.74 -6.80
C HIS A 180 -7.14 4.15 -6.93
N ILE A 181 -6.75 5.15 -6.14
CA ILE A 181 -5.38 5.62 -6.01
C ILE A 181 -4.90 5.27 -4.61
N ILE A 182 -3.78 4.55 -4.52
CA ILE A 182 -3.00 4.40 -3.29
C ILE A 182 -1.78 5.32 -3.40
N ALA A 183 -1.82 6.46 -2.72
CA ALA A 183 -0.77 7.47 -2.81
C ALA A 183 0.41 7.11 -1.92
N LYS A 184 1.62 6.98 -2.46
CA LYS A 184 2.83 6.69 -1.68
C LYS A 184 3.65 7.96 -1.49
N VAL A 185 3.74 8.43 -0.26
CA VAL A 185 4.30 9.74 0.07
C VAL A 185 5.12 9.72 1.36
N SER A 186 6.13 10.58 1.42
CA SER A 186 6.97 10.81 2.60
C SER A 186 6.70 12.19 3.24
N ARG A 187 6.02 13.10 2.54
CA ARG A 187 5.88 14.53 2.93
C ARG A 187 4.43 14.91 3.19
N ILE A 188 4.19 15.63 4.29
CA ILE A 188 2.85 15.99 4.75
C ILE A 188 2.13 16.92 3.78
N GLU A 189 2.87 17.79 3.09
CA GLU A 189 2.36 18.74 2.09
C GLU A 189 1.78 18.01 0.87
N ILE A 190 2.40 16.89 0.48
CA ILE A 190 1.93 16.03 -0.61
C ILE A 190 0.75 15.18 -0.14
N ALA A 191 0.84 14.61 1.06
CA ALA A 191 -0.26 13.87 1.67
C ALA A 191 -1.56 14.70 1.74
N ARG A 192 -1.44 15.99 2.09
CA ARG A 192 -2.56 16.94 2.15
C ARG A 192 -3.26 17.08 0.80
N GLN A 193 -2.52 17.14 -0.30
CA GLN A 193 -3.08 17.20 -1.65
C GLN A 193 -3.85 15.93 -2.02
N PHE A 194 -3.38 14.76 -1.58
CA PHE A 194 -4.06 13.50 -1.85
C PHE A 194 -5.34 13.30 -1.02
N PHE A 195 -5.40 13.80 0.22
CA PHE A 195 -6.63 13.78 1.01
C PHE A 195 -7.61 14.90 0.65
N ALA A 196 -7.15 15.95 -0.01
CA ALA A 196 -8.02 16.98 -0.57
C ALA A 196 -8.84 16.46 -1.76
N ARG A 197 -9.86 17.22 -2.12
CA ARG A 197 -10.67 16.99 -3.32
C ARG A 197 -9.84 17.23 -4.58
N PRO A 198 -10.18 16.60 -5.71
CA PRO A 198 -9.63 16.94 -7.03
C PRO A 198 -9.58 18.47 -7.25
N PRO A 199 -8.42 19.05 -7.63
CA PRO A 199 -8.31 20.49 -7.83
C PRO A 199 -9.22 20.98 -8.96
N GLU A 200 -10.12 21.93 -8.65
CA GLU A 200 -11.14 22.44 -9.57
C GLU A 200 -10.54 22.92 -10.90
N LYS A 201 -9.40 23.63 -10.86
CA LYS A 201 -8.69 24.07 -12.06
C LYS A 201 -8.33 22.91 -12.99
N LEU A 202 -7.88 21.78 -12.46
CA LEU A 202 -7.52 20.61 -13.25
C LEU A 202 -8.77 19.89 -13.76
N VAL A 203 -9.83 19.81 -12.94
CA VAL A 203 -11.13 19.24 -13.35
C VAL A 203 -11.71 20.04 -14.52
N ASN A 204 -11.75 21.38 -14.43
CA ASN A 204 -12.26 22.24 -15.50
C ASN A 204 -11.43 22.10 -16.78
N GLN A 205 -10.11 22.02 -16.67
CA GLN A 205 -9.24 21.76 -17.84
C GLN A 205 -9.55 20.43 -18.53
N LEU A 206 -9.87 19.38 -17.77
CA LEU A 206 -10.24 18.08 -18.34
C LEU A 206 -11.63 18.11 -18.98
N LEU A 207 -12.56 18.87 -18.39
CA LEU A 207 -13.91 19.08 -18.91
C LEU A 207 -13.89 19.86 -20.23
N GLU A 208 -13.14 20.96 -20.28
CA GLU A 208 -12.94 21.77 -21.50
C GLU A 208 -12.34 20.96 -22.65
N LYS A 209 -11.46 20.00 -22.33
CA LYS A 209 -10.87 19.07 -23.30
C LYS A 209 -11.78 17.91 -23.69
N GLY A 210 -12.98 17.80 -23.09
CA GLY A 210 -13.92 16.71 -23.34
C GLY A 210 -13.45 15.34 -22.85
N LEU A 211 -12.45 15.28 -21.97
CA LEU A 211 -11.93 14.02 -21.42
C LEU A 211 -12.87 13.46 -20.34
N ILE A 212 -13.60 14.32 -19.66
CA ILE A 212 -14.59 13.97 -18.63
C ILE A 212 -15.95 14.57 -18.96
N THR A 213 -16.99 13.99 -18.37
CA THR A 213 -18.36 14.52 -18.44
C THR A 213 -18.62 15.55 -17.35
N GLN A 214 -19.69 16.33 -17.49
CA GLN A 214 -20.14 17.25 -16.44
C GLN A 214 -20.47 16.49 -15.13
N GLU A 215 -21.11 15.33 -15.23
CA GLU A 215 -21.43 14.51 -14.04
C GLU A 215 -20.15 14.06 -13.31
N GLU A 216 -19.12 13.60 -14.05
CA GLU A 216 -17.83 13.24 -13.46
C GLU A 216 -17.16 14.44 -12.76
N ALA A 217 -17.25 15.64 -13.35
CA ALA A 217 -16.73 16.87 -12.77
C ALA A 217 -17.48 17.26 -11.48
N ASP A 218 -18.82 17.24 -11.50
CA ASP A 218 -19.66 17.61 -10.35
C ASP A 218 -19.45 16.63 -9.18
N LEU A 219 -19.39 15.33 -9.46
CA LEU A 219 -19.16 14.29 -8.46
C LEU A 219 -17.76 14.38 -7.82
N SER A 220 -16.78 14.94 -8.53
CA SER A 220 -15.40 15.08 -8.05
C SER A 220 -15.30 15.93 -6.79
N ALA A 221 -16.22 16.89 -6.60
CA ALA A 221 -16.26 17.78 -5.44
C ALA A 221 -16.57 17.08 -4.11
N TYR A 222 -16.96 15.80 -4.12
CA TYR A 222 -17.39 15.05 -2.94
C TYR A 222 -16.45 13.91 -2.54
N ILE A 223 -15.32 13.75 -3.23
CA ILE A 223 -14.37 12.66 -3.01
C ILE A 223 -12.95 13.19 -2.78
N PRO A 224 -12.09 12.47 -2.06
CA PRO A 224 -10.66 12.77 -2.01
C PRO A 224 -9.97 12.28 -3.29
N MET A 225 -8.82 12.88 -3.61
CA MET A 225 -7.91 12.42 -4.65
C MET A 225 -7.45 10.97 -4.41
N ALA A 226 -7.10 10.61 -3.18
CA ALA A 226 -6.84 9.24 -2.75
C ALA A 226 -7.51 8.97 -1.41
N ARG A 227 -8.13 7.79 -1.28
CA ARG A 227 -8.67 7.33 0.01
C ARG A 227 -7.66 6.58 0.85
N ASP A 228 -6.59 6.10 0.21
CA ASP A 228 -5.60 5.23 0.81
C ASP A 228 -4.22 5.84 0.56
N LEU A 229 -3.47 6.04 1.63
CA LEU A 229 -2.14 6.66 1.59
C LEU A 229 -1.13 5.74 2.24
N THR A 230 0.00 5.51 1.59
CA THR A 230 1.15 4.82 2.15
C THR A 230 2.14 5.88 2.64
N ALA A 231 2.34 5.94 3.95
CA ALA A 231 3.42 6.70 4.55
C ALA A 231 4.74 5.95 4.29
N GLU A 232 5.58 6.45 3.38
CA GLU A 232 6.86 5.85 3.04
C GLU A 232 7.98 6.45 3.90
N ALA A 233 8.39 5.67 4.90
CA ALA A 233 9.53 5.94 5.75
C ALA A 233 10.85 5.57 5.04
N ASP A 234 11.95 5.49 5.79
CA ASP A 234 13.23 5.05 5.26
C ASP A 234 13.12 3.69 4.54
N SER A 235 13.52 3.67 3.28
CA SER A 235 13.24 2.60 2.33
C SER A 235 14.33 2.49 1.26
N GLY A 236 14.37 1.34 0.57
CA GLY A 236 15.25 1.14 -0.59
C GLY A 236 14.78 1.94 -1.81
N GLY A 237 15.72 2.38 -2.66
CA GLY A 237 15.43 3.29 -3.77
C GLY A 237 15.28 4.74 -3.30
N HIS A 238 14.41 5.52 -3.94
CA HIS A 238 14.19 6.92 -3.57
C HIS A 238 13.60 7.03 -2.16
N THR A 239 14.27 7.78 -1.30
CA THR A 239 13.85 7.96 0.09
C THR A 239 14.34 9.30 0.66
N ASP A 240 13.51 9.94 1.48
CA ASP A 240 13.89 11.08 2.32
C ASP A 240 14.46 10.64 3.69
N ASN A 241 14.68 9.33 3.90
CA ASN A 241 15.17 8.70 5.14
C ASN A 241 14.34 9.06 6.40
N ARG A 242 13.02 9.21 6.25
CA ARG A 242 12.16 9.61 7.37
C ARG A 242 11.95 8.47 8.36
N PRO A 243 12.01 8.72 9.68
CA PRO A 243 11.73 7.70 10.67
C PRO A 243 10.25 7.26 10.63
N ALA A 244 10.00 5.95 10.57
CA ALA A 244 8.65 5.40 10.58
C ALA A 244 7.85 5.81 11.82
N LEU A 245 8.52 5.86 12.98
CA LEU A 245 7.93 6.19 14.28
C LEU A 245 7.35 7.60 14.33
N THR A 246 7.89 8.55 13.57
CA THR A 246 7.38 9.94 13.51
C THR A 246 6.47 10.15 12.31
N LEU A 247 6.80 9.54 11.16
CA LEU A 247 6.05 9.73 9.93
C LEU A 247 4.64 9.16 10.00
N LEU A 248 4.46 7.91 10.47
CA LEU A 248 3.14 7.27 10.46
C LEU A 248 2.13 8.02 11.36
N PRO A 249 2.43 8.35 12.64
CA PRO A 249 1.50 9.12 13.47
C PRO A 249 1.16 10.48 12.87
N THR A 250 2.14 11.16 12.24
CA THR A 250 1.92 12.44 11.55
C THR A 250 0.89 12.31 10.43
N MET A 251 1.02 11.27 9.59
CA MET A 251 0.08 11.03 8.49
C MET A 251 -1.31 10.59 8.99
N ILE A 252 -1.37 9.84 10.09
CA ILE A 252 -2.65 9.47 10.74
C ILE A 252 -3.35 10.71 11.31
N ALA A 253 -2.60 11.64 11.92
CA ALA A 253 -3.16 12.90 12.42
C ALA A 253 -3.76 13.74 11.29
N LEU A 254 -3.04 13.87 10.16
CA LEU A 254 -3.55 14.53 8.96
C LEU A 254 -4.81 13.84 8.41
N LYS A 255 -4.83 12.50 8.36
CA LYS A 255 -6.00 11.74 7.96
C LYS A 255 -7.22 12.05 8.85
N ASN A 256 -7.02 12.15 10.16
CA ASN A 256 -8.10 12.51 11.10
C ASN A 256 -8.60 13.95 10.87
N GLU A 257 -7.69 14.92 10.68
CA GLU A 257 -8.01 16.31 10.33
C GLU A 257 -8.92 16.39 9.08
N PHE A 258 -8.60 15.63 8.03
CA PHE A 258 -9.41 15.60 6.80
C PHE A 258 -10.76 14.89 6.97
N MET A 259 -10.82 13.84 7.78
CA MET A 259 -12.11 13.19 8.09
C MET A 259 -13.04 14.13 8.85
N GLU A 260 -12.50 14.94 9.76
CA GLU A 260 -13.26 15.91 10.55
C GLU A 260 -13.71 17.11 9.71
N THR A 261 -12.84 17.64 8.85
CA THR A 261 -13.12 18.86 8.07
C THR A 261 -13.90 18.61 6.78
N CYS A 262 -13.61 17.52 6.07
CA CYS A 262 -14.22 17.27 4.75
C CYS A 262 -15.48 16.40 4.83
N HIS A 263 -15.73 15.76 5.98
CA HIS A 263 -16.86 14.87 6.23
C HIS A 263 -17.05 13.79 5.15
N TYR A 264 -15.95 13.17 4.70
CA TYR A 264 -16.03 12.10 3.71
C TYR A 264 -16.87 10.94 4.23
N LYS A 265 -17.81 10.46 3.40
CA LYS A 265 -18.70 9.34 3.76
C LYS A 265 -17.94 8.03 3.99
N GLU A 266 -16.85 7.82 3.27
CA GLU A 266 -15.98 6.67 3.44
C GLU A 266 -14.69 7.04 4.16
N PRO A 267 -14.19 6.18 5.07
CA PRO A 267 -12.97 6.46 5.81
C PRO A 267 -11.75 6.49 4.90
N LEU A 268 -10.90 7.49 5.15
CA LEU A 268 -9.52 7.52 4.68
C LEU A 268 -8.68 6.49 5.45
N CYS A 269 -7.63 5.97 4.83
CA CYS A 269 -6.71 5.00 5.43
C CYS A 269 -5.25 5.43 5.22
N VAL A 270 -4.41 5.15 6.22
CA VAL A 270 -2.96 5.36 6.16
C VAL A 270 -2.27 4.03 6.46
N GLY A 271 -1.53 3.50 5.51
CA GLY A 271 -0.61 2.37 5.70
C GLY A 271 0.84 2.83 5.88
N LEU A 272 1.73 1.88 6.17
CA LEU A 272 3.16 2.13 6.36
C LEU A 272 4.02 1.34 5.38
N ALA A 273 5.01 2.00 4.81
CA ALA A 273 6.13 1.41 4.08
C ALA A 273 7.46 1.89 4.65
N GLY A 274 8.54 1.16 4.35
CA GLY A 274 9.89 1.48 4.81
C GLY A 274 10.24 0.80 6.14
N GLY A 275 11.35 0.06 6.16
CA GLY A 275 11.82 -0.68 7.35
C GLY A 275 11.01 -1.93 7.75
N ILE A 276 10.00 -2.35 6.98
CA ILE A 276 9.17 -3.52 7.31
C ILE A 276 9.74 -4.78 6.65
N ALA A 277 10.49 -5.56 7.42
CA ALA A 277 11.17 -6.77 6.94
C ALA A 277 11.01 -7.98 7.87
N THR A 278 10.51 -7.79 9.09
CA THR A 278 10.36 -8.83 10.12
C THR A 278 8.97 -8.82 10.76
N PRO A 279 8.53 -9.91 11.40
CA PRO A 279 7.28 -9.94 12.16
C PRO A 279 7.18 -8.82 13.21
N GLU A 280 8.28 -8.47 13.88
CA GLU A 280 8.33 -7.40 14.88
C GLU A 280 8.09 -6.04 14.25
N SER A 281 8.75 -5.74 13.11
CA SER A 281 8.52 -4.49 12.38
C SER A 281 7.08 -4.37 11.85
N ALA A 282 6.49 -5.48 11.39
CA ALA A 282 5.09 -5.52 10.98
C ALA A 282 4.14 -5.32 12.17
N ALA A 283 4.39 -5.99 13.30
CA ALA A 283 3.62 -5.82 14.52
C ALA A 283 3.70 -4.38 15.05
N ALA A 284 4.87 -3.75 15.02
CA ALA A 284 5.05 -2.35 15.38
C ALA A 284 4.25 -1.41 14.45
N ALA A 285 4.26 -1.65 13.14
CA ALA A 285 3.48 -0.88 12.18
C ALA A 285 1.97 -0.91 12.50
N PHE A 286 1.42 -2.11 12.70
CA PHE A 286 0.01 -2.25 13.08
C PHE A 286 -0.29 -1.71 14.48
N GLY A 287 0.63 -1.86 15.43
CA GLY A 287 0.51 -1.31 16.78
C GLY A 287 0.46 0.21 16.80
N MET A 288 1.14 0.88 15.87
CA MET A 288 1.05 2.33 15.66
C MET A 288 -0.21 2.78 14.90
N GLY A 289 -1.03 1.84 14.41
CA GLY A 289 -2.30 2.12 13.74
C GLY A 289 -2.26 2.10 12.21
N ALA A 290 -1.24 1.49 11.59
CA ALA A 290 -1.23 1.32 10.13
C ALA A 290 -2.43 0.50 9.64
N ALA A 291 -3.15 1.02 8.65
CA ALA A 291 -4.27 0.33 8.00
C ALA A 291 -3.81 -0.89 7.21
N TYR A 292 -2.59 -0.84 6.67
CA TYR A 292 -1.92 -1.90 5.93
C TYR A 292 -0.41 -1.68 5.97
N ILE A 293 0.34 -2.71 5.60
CA ILE A 293 1.79 -2.62 5.41
C ILE A 293 2.15 -2.83 3.94
N LEU A 294 3.23 -2.17 3.52
CA LEU A 294 3.80 -2.34 2.19
C LEU A 294 5.28 -2.70 2.31
N THR A 295 5.68 -3.76 1.60
CA THR A 295 7.06 -4.24 1.56
C THR A 295 7.68 -4.04 0.19
N GLY A 296 9.01 -3.86 0.15
CA GLY A 296 9.78 -3.61 -1.07
C GLY A 296 11.05 -4.45 -1.10
N SER A 297 12.07 -4.04 -0.33
CA SER A 297 13.42 -4.63 -0.35
C SER A 297 13.44 -6.16 -0.20
N ILE A 298 12.62 -6.71 0.71
CA ILE A 298 12.54 -8.17 0.91
C ILE A 298 11.94 -8.90 -0.29
N ASN A 299 11.07 -8.25 -1.06
CA ASN A 299 10.43 -8.86 -2.22
C ASN A 299 11.41 -8.96 -3.38
N GLN A 300 12.39 -8.05 -3.48
CA GLN A 300 13.39 -8.06 -4.53
C GLN A 300 14.27 -9.32 -4.49
N SER A 301 14.49 -9.91 -3.31
CA SER A 301 15.26 -11.15 -3.15
C SER A 301 14.44 -12.42 -3.41
N CYS A 302 13.12 -12.32 -3.60
CA CYS A 302 12.24 -13.46 -3.84
C CYS A 302 12.40 -14.04 -5.26
N VAL A 303 11.96 -15.30 -5.44
CA VAL A 303 12.10 -16.03 -6.71
C VAL A 303 11.28 -15.39 -7.84
N GLU A 304 10.20 -14.68 -7.51
CA GLU A 304 9.31 -14.01 -8.45
C GLU A 304 9.84 -12.68 -8.98
N ALA A 305 10.78 -12.03 -8.29
CA ALA A 305 11.33 -10.74 -8.73
C ALA A 305 12.06 -10.89 -10.08
N ASP A 306 11.86 -9.97 -11.01
CA ASP A 306 12.49 -10.04 -12.33
C ASP A 306 13.86 -9.37 -12.33
N ILE A 307 14.83 -10.03 -11.68
CA ILE A 307 16.24 -9.66 -11.63
C ILE A 307 17.12 -10.90 -11.76
N CYS A 308 18.38 -10.71 -12.15
CA CYS A 308 19.29 -11.83 -12.34
C CYS A 308 19.57 -12.59 -11.03
N LYS A 309 19.90 -13.88 -11.15
CA LYS A 309 20.15 -14.77 -10.01
C LYS A 309 21.28 -14.28 -9.11
N ASP A 310 22.28 -13.61 -9.67
CA ASP A 310 23.43 -13.15 -8.90
C ASP A 310 23.09 -11.95 -8.02
N VAL A 311 22.26 -11.02 -8.50
CA VAL A 311 21.72 -9.94 -7.64
C VAL A 311 20.86 -10.52 -6.52
N LYS A 312 20.01 -11.52 -6.78
CA LYS A 312 19.23 -12.19 -5.71
C LYS A 312 20.14 -12.79 -4.65
N LYS A 313 21.22 -13.49 -5.05
CA LYS A 313 22.21 -14.06 -4.12
C LYS A 313 22.91 -12.98 -3.29
N LEU A 314 23.24 -11.83 -3.89
CA LEU A 314 23.81 -10.70 -3.17
C LEU A 314 22.83 -10.16 -2.13
N LEU A 315 21.57 -9.95 -2.51
CA LEU A 315 20.52 -9.46 -1.59
C LEU A 315 20.28 -10.43 -0.42
N CYS A 316 20.32 -11.74 -0.64
CA CYS A 316 20.19 -12.74 0.44
C CYS A 316 21.34 -12.69 1.45
N ARG A 317 22.47 -12.03 1.14
CA ARG A 317 23.63 -11.87 2.03
C ARG A 317 23.71 -10.47 2.66
N ALA A 318 22.81 -9.57 2.27
CA ALA A 318 22.81 -8.19 2.77
C ALA A 318 22.45 -8.16 4.26
N ALA A 319 23.28 -7.48 5.05
CA ALA A 319 22.99 -7.11 6.43
C ALA A 319 22.46 -5.68 6.52
N GLN A 320 21.96 -5.29 7.70
CA GLN A 320 21.41 -3.96 7.93
C GLN A 320 22.40 -2.82 7.59
N ALA A 321 23.69 -3.03 7.85
CA ALA A 321 24.73 -2.04 7.59
C ALA A 321 25.25 -2.04 6.14
N ASP A 322 24.73 -2.91 5.26
CA ASP A 322 25.23 -3.13 3.89
C ASP A 322 24.54 -2.25 2.85
N VAL A 323 23.85 -1.18 3.28
CA VAL A 323 23.25 -0.17 2.40
C VAL A 323 23.91 1.20 2.59
N ALA A 324 23.77 2.05 1.58
CA ALA A 324 24.20 3.45 1.59
C ALA A 324 23.30 4.30 0.68
N MET A 325 23.35 5.62 0.87
CA MET A 325 22.77 6.57 -0.09
C MET A 325 23.77 6.80 -1.23
N ALA A 326 23.27 6.79 -2.47
CA ALA A 326 24.01 7.16 -3.68
C ALA A 326 23.22 8.21 -4.47
N PRO A 327 23.84 9.00 -5.36
CA PRO A 327 23.11 9.87 -6.27
C PRO A 327 22.09 9.09 -7.10
N ALA A 328 20.88 9.65 -7.24
CA ALA A 328 19.86 9.13 -8.14
C ALA A 328 20.20 9.49 -9.59
N ALA A 329 19.88 8.61 -10.54
CA ALA A 329 20.11 8.91 -11.96
C ALA A 329 19.10 9.94 -12.47
N ASP A 330 17.85 9.82 -12.05
CA ASP A 330 16.82 10.85 -12.19
C ASP A 330 17.01 11.94 -11.14
N MET A 331 16.77 13.19 -11.52
CA MET A 331 16.93 14.35 -10.65
C MET A 331 18.35 14.49 -10.06
N PHE A 332 19.36 13.99 -10.79
CA PHE A 332 20.76 14.04 -10.39
C PHE A 332 21.24 15.48 -10.16
N GLU A 333 20.85 16.39 -11.05
CA GLU A 333 21.23 17.81 -11.07
C GLU A 333 20.72 18.57 -9.84
N ILE A 334 19.65 18.10 -9.22
CA ILE A 334 19.08 18.71 -8.00
C ILE A 334 19.48 17.96 -6.73
N GLY A 335 20.41 16.99 -6.85
CA GLY A 335 21.00 16.29 -5.71
C GLY A 335 20.11 15.21 -5.10
N ALA A 336 19.16 14.65 -5.86
CA ALA A 336 18.36 13.54 -5.40
C ALA A 336 19.24 12.31 -5.10
N LYS A 337 18.84 11.51 -4.10
CA LYS A 337 19.57 10.32 -3.67
C LYS A 337 18.64 9.12 -3.53
N VAL A 338 19.24 7.94 -3.69
CA VAL A 338 18.60 6.64 -3.53
C VAL A 338 19.37 5.77 -2.53
N GLN A 339 18.67 4.98 -1.74
CA GLN A 339 19.28 3.96 -0.89
C GLN A 339 19.51 2.68 -1.70
N VAL A 340 20.76 2.23 -1.73
CA VAL A 340 21.23 1.12 -2.55
C VAL A 340 22.10 0.15 -1.75
N LEU A 341 22.26 -1.07 -2.25
CA LEU A 341 23.22 -2.04 -1.70
C LEU A 341 24.65 -1.54 -1.94
N LYS A 342 25.51 -1.57 -0.91
CA LYS A 342 26.93 -1.24 -1.02
C LYS A 342 27.87 -2.44 -0.89
N ARG A 343 27.39 -3.55 -0.32
CA ARG A 343 28.21 -4.75 -0.20
C ARG A 343 28.17 -5.57 -1.49
N GLY A 344 29.34 -5.89 -2.02
CA GLY A 344 29.46 -6.67 -3.26
C GLY A 344 29.29 -5.86 -4.55
N THR A 345 29.33 -4.53 -4.46
CA THR A 345 29.29 -3.60 -5.59
C THR A 345 30.06 -2.32 -5.25
N LEU A 346 30.62 -1.63 -6.25
CA LEU A 346 31.25 -0.32 -6.10
C LEU A 346 30.34 0.84 -6.57
N PHE A 347 29.09 0.56 -6.98
CA PHE A 347 28.15 1.57 -7.46
C PHE A 347 27.97 2.79 -6.53
N PRO A 348 27.89 2.63 -5.19
CA PRO A 348 27.67 3.77 -4.30
C PRO A 348 28.94 4.58 -3.95
N MET A 349 30.12 4.13 -4.38
CA MET A 349 31.43 4.68 -3.98
C MET A 349 31.80 5.95 -4.74
#